data_AF-A0A6E8W3N4-F1
#
_entry.id   AF-A0A6E8W3N4-F1
#
_cell.length_a   1.000
_cell.length_b   1.000
_cell.length_c   1.000
_cell.angle_alpha   90.00
_cell.angle_beta   90.00
_cell.angle_gamma   90.00
#
_symmetry.space_group_name_H-M   'P 1'
#
loop_
_entity.id
_entity.type
_entity.pdbx_description
1 polymer ?
#
loop_
_entity_poly.entity_id
_entity_poly.type
_entity_poly.pdbx_seq_one_letter_code
_entity_poly.pdbx_strand_id
1 'polypeptide(L)'
;MELAVRTGTCVGEDHIMVHGTGPWHVCFASLFSILLLHNVRYSFAQDELHINDYNDNECGERMVKRKGLVKGGYSTQPGDWPWHAALYHRGINSAGFEYACGGSIVHRYMVVTAAHCVTLATSRRKIPADNMQLRLGRFNLMNNEEEYAEEVDVIEAILHEAYRPTTFENDIAILRVKIPIIFNDYIQPVCLWKRDDGVVLPWFYNQPGTVVGWGLSEDNTIGTTLNEARMPVVDSWTCLASDRAFFGKFLQSKAFCAGYKNGTGVCNGDSGGGMFFQFQNRWYLKGVVSFSNTNDYSGVCNLKQYIGFTDASQYIDWVYDNTPISGIDDPILGHPNIRLINQGSCGRNEHMEELDENRKSILNQYPWMATLTHPQTTEYVPCNGVLLNRNYVLTVACYELENLSAVTLGDYDTSKTKDCEIVYEDMKCVSAVQTVSVSEFTRKDDLALVRLAVPADIGGRQNIEAICLPVTPEQRDRLYNRFIMTGWKESGSDATILQRALLDVVHNKQCWDEYQKANYGFEGWDQMDSRIICARNLNNRSRSPQCNDYQPGSAIQAIDQKSNRYLLYGLQVGIGYCDVPGRYIAVSKYLLWILDNIRR
;
A
#
# COMPACT_ATOMS: atom_id res chain seq x y z
N MET A 1 48.49 -23.91 -21.60
CA MET A 1 47.45 -24.97 -21.54
C MET A 1 46.11 -24.28 -21.38
N GLU A 2 45.54 -23.61 -22.39
CA GLU A 2 45.48 -23.89 -23.84
C GLU A 2 44.56 -25.07 -24.19
N LEU A 3 43.76 -24.86 -25.25
CA LEU A 3 42.65 -25.65 -25.82
C LEU A 3 41.25 -25.22 -25.30
N ALA A 4 40.47 -24.36 -25.96
CA ALA A 4 40.12 -24.13 -27.37
C ALA A 4 38.72 -24.67 -27.73
N VAL A 5 37.86 -23.70 -28.02
CA VAL A 5 36.58 -23.74 -28.73
C VAL A 5 36.48 -24.84 -29.80
N ARG A 6 35.34 -25.54 -29.86
CA ARG A 6 34.70 -25.84 -31.15
C ARG A 6 33.17 -25.96 -31.06
N THR A 7 32.52 -25.26 -31.98
CA THR A 7 31.09 -25.32 -32.28
C THR A 7 30.76 -26.54 -33.15
N GLY A 8 29.51 -27.00 -33.12
CA GLY A 8 29.02 -28.11 -33.94
C GLY A 8 27.59 -27.86 -34.41
N THR A 9 27.45 -27.41 -35.65
CA THR A 9 26.18 -27.30 -36.38
C THR A 9 25.78 -28.65 -36.98
N CYS A 10 24.50 -29.04 -36.88
CA CYS A 10 23.98 -30.22 -37.55
C CYS A 10 23.43 -29.90 -38.95
N VAL A 11 23.92 -30.61 -39.96
CA VAL A 11 23.33 -30.73 -41.32
C VAL A 11 23.63 -32.16 -41.79
N GLY A 12 22.67 -32.79 -42.48
CA GLY A 12 22.91 -34.07 -43.17
C GLY A 12 21.80 -35.09 -42.94
N GLU A 13 20.81 -35.08 -43.81
CA GLU A 13 19.95 -36.23 -44.08
C GLU A 13 20.81 -37.40 -44.60
N ASP A 14 20.46 -38.65 -44.29
CA ASP A 14 19.76 -39.46 -45.30
C ASP A 14 19.21 -40.80 -44.73
N HIS A 15 18.30 -41.40 -45.49
CA HIS A 15 17.56 -42.61 -45.14
C HIS A 15 18.43 -43.89 -45.04
N ILE A 16 17.96 -44.88 -44.26
CA ILE A 16 17.61 -46.24 -44.75
C ILE A 16 16.95 -47.06 -43.60
N MET A 17 15.84 -47.73 -43.90
CA MET A 17 15.22 -48.74 -43.01
C MET A 17 15.94 -50.09 -43.13
N VAL A 18 15.83 -50.96 -42.11
CA VAL A 18 15.23 -52.31 -42.24
C VAL A 18 15.19 -53.06 -40.89
N HIS A 19 14.13 -53.84 -40.71
CA HIS A 19 13.80 -54.75 -39.61
C HIS A 19 14.89 -55.78 -39.22
N GLY A 20 14.84 -56.32 -37.99
CA GLY A 20 15.70 -57.45 -37.61
C GLY A 20 15.51 -58.11 -36.24
N THR A 21 14.29 -58.51 -35.89
CA THR A 21 13.95 -59.66 -35.00
C THR A 21 15.00 -60.27 -34.03
N GLY A 22 14.64 -60.33 -32.74
CA GLY A 22 14.56 -61.64 -32.06
C GLY A 22 15.33 -61.81 -30.73
N PRO A 23 14.89 -62.74 -29.85
CA PRO A 23 15.13 -62.62 -28.40
C PRO A 23 15.79 -63.84 -27.73
N TRP A 24 16.46 -63.64 -26.58
CA TRP A 24 16.65 -64.71 -25.59
C TRP A 24 16.60 -64.19 -24.15
N HIS A 25 15.61 -64.65 -23.38
CA HIS A 25 15.61 -64.57 -21.93
C HIS A 25 16.37 -65.76 -21.33
N VAL A 26 17.13 -65.52 -20.26
CA VAL A 26 17.33 -66.51 -19.19
C VAL A 26 17.20 -65.80 -17.85
N CYS A 27 16.24 -66.24 -17.04
CA CYS A 27 16.04 -65.75 -15.68
C CYS A 27 16.90 -66.52 -14.68
N PHE A 28 17.26 -65.88 -13.55
CA PHE A 28 17.44 -66.62 -12.30
C PHE A 28 16.59 -66.02 -11.18
N ALA A 29 15.86 -66.92 -10.54
CA ALA A 29 14.94 -66.78 -9.41
C ALA A 29 15.58 -65.99 -8.24
N SER A 30 14.88 -65.04 -7.58
CA SER A 30 13.99 -65.26 -6.41
C SER A 30 14.74 -65.32 -5.06
N LEU A 31 14.22 -64.90 -3.89
CA LEU A 31 12.84 -64.60 -3.46
C LEU A 31 12.81 -63.76 -2.15
N PHE A 32 11.66 -63.08 -1.92
CA PHE A 32 11.21 -62.33 -0.71
C PHE A 32 11.96 -61.00 -0.37
N SER A 33 11.36 -59.96 0.26
CA SER A 33 9.94 -59.66 0.56
C SER A 33 9.62 -58.17 0.83
N ILE A 34 8.66 -57.63 0.07
CA ILE A 34 7.34 -57.09 0.53
C ILE A 34 7.29 -55.89 1.53
N LEU A 35 6.77 -54.78 0.97
CA LEU A 35 5.92 -53.68 1.53
C LEU A 35 6.50 -52.45 2.28
N LEU A 36 6.15 -51.30 1.67
CA LEU A 36 5.68 -50.00 2.24
C LEU A 36 6.68 -48.90 2.68
N LEU A 37 6.73 -47.88 1.79
CA LEU A 37 6.56 -46.43 2.05
C LEU A 37 7.53 -45.65 2.96
N HIS A 38 7.75 -44.40 2.54
CA HIS A 38 8.48 -43.30 3.19
C HIS A 38 10.00 -43.48 3.33
N ASN A 39 10.76 -42.73 2.50
CA ASN A 39 11.58 -41.60 2.96
C ASN A 39 12.45 -41.05 1.80
N VAL A 40 11.83 -40.43 0.80
CA VAL A 40 12.55 -39.39 0.04
C VAL A 40 12.37 -38.09 0.81
N ARG A 41 13.33 -37.77 1.67
CA ARG A 41 13.40 -36.46 2.32
C ARG A 41 13.78 -35.42 1.26
N TYR A 42 12.79 -34.94 0.52
CA TYR A 42 12.88 -33.58 -0.02
C TYR A 42 12.95 -32.65 1.18
N SER A 43 14.15 -32.13 1.43
CA SER A 43 14.32 -30.98 2.30
C SER A 43 13.59 -29.82 1.63
N PHE A 44 12.39 -29.51 2.09
CA PHE A 44 11.84 -28.18 1.89
C PHE A 44 12.83 -27.23 2.56
N ALA A 45 13.68 -26.59 1.75
CA ALA A 45 14.18 -25.29 2.13
C ALA A 45 12.93 -24.40 2.24
N GLN A 46 12.50 -24.15 3.48
CA GLN A 46 11.79 -22.92 3.76
C GLN A 46 12.81 -21.83 3.46
N ASP A 47 12.77 -21.28 2.25
CA ASP A 47 13.14 -19.88 2.09
C ASP A 47 12.14 -19.13 2.97
N GLU A 48 12.60 -18.79 4.18
CA GLU A 48 11.93 -17.79 5.01
C GLU A 48 11.96 -16.49 4.22
N LEU A 49 10.86 -16.28 3.49
CA LEU A 49 10.49 -15.00 2.94
C LEU A 49 10.49 -13.99 4.10
N HIS A 50 11.61 -13.29 4.27
CA HIS A 50 11.76 -12.14 5.17
C HIS A 50 10.87 -11.01 4.64
N ILE A 51 9.56 -11.14 4.85
CA ILE A 51 8.55 -10.13 4.48
C ILE A 51 8.49 -9.10 5.60
N ASN A 52 9.57 -8.33 5.70
CA ASN A 52 9.61 -7.06 6.40
C ASN A 52 9.88 -6.00 5.33
N ASP A 53 8.95 -5.06 5.12
CA ASP A 53 8.99 -4.04 4.05
C ASP A 53 9.98 -2.89 4.36
N TYR A 54 11.22 -3.26 4.72
CA TYR A 54 12.37 -2.37 4.77
C TYR A 54 13.22 -2.59 3.51
N ASN A 55 12.65 -2.31 2.35
CA ASN A 55 13.41 -2.36 1.11
C ASN A 55 14.49 -1.26 1.13
N ASP A 56 15.75 -1.66 1.35
CA ASP A 56 16.94 -0.79 1.33
C ASP A 56 17.07 0.05 0.03
N ASN A 57 16.41 -0.38 -1.05
CA ASN A 57 16.37 0.36 -2.31
C ASN A 57 15.37 1.52 -2.32
N GLU A 58 14.40 1.57 -1.40
CA GLU A 58 13.32 2.57 -1.33
C GLU A 58 13.45 3.54 -0.14
N CYS A 59 14.44 3.37 0.73
CA CYS A 59 14.67 4.24 1.90
C CYS A 59 15.82 5.25 1.75
N GLY A 60 15.74 6.36 2.49
CA GLY A 60 16.87 7.27 2.74
C GLY A 60 17.35 8.10 1.56
N GLU A 61 16.72 8.02 0.39
CA GLU A 61 16.96 8.95 -0.73
C GLU A 61 16.08 10.20 -0.57
N ARG A 62 16.45 11.31 -1.23
CA ARG A 62 15.64 12.54 -1.25
C ARG A 62 15.20 12.82 -2.69
N MET A 63 13.89 12.77 -2.94
CA MET A 63 13.34 13.01 -4.28
C MET A 63 13.45 14.47 -4.73
N VAL A 64 13.28 15.43 -3.81
CA VAL A 64 13.42 16.87 -4.09
C VAL A 64 14.90 17.25 -4.29
N LYS A 65 15.27 17.58 -5.53
CA LYS A 65 16.65 17.97 -5.89
C LYS A 65 16.93 19.43 -5.54
N ARG A 66 17.84 19.66 -4.58
CA ARG A 66 18.33 21.02 -4.22
C ARG A 66 18.91 21.76 -5.43
N LYS A 67 18.41 22.97 -5.70
CA LYS A 67 19.02 23.92 -6.66
C LYS A 67 20.15 24.73 -5.98
N GLY A 68 21.36 24.18 -6.00
CA GLY A 68 22.60 24.91 -5.66
C GLY A 68 22.93 24.99 -4.16
N LEU A 69 24.20 25.30 -3.87
CA LEU A 69 24.76 25.36 -2.52
C LEU A 69 24.46 26.70 -1.84
N VAL A 70 23.67 26.69 -0.75
CA VAL A 70 23.60 27.83 0.18
C VAL A 70 24.90 27.87 0.99
N LYS A 71 25.63 28.99 0.90
CA LYS A 71 26.90 29.18 1.59
C LYS A 71 26.66 29.63 3.04
N GLY A 72 26.50 28.66 3.96
CA GLY A 72 26.53 28.89 5.41
C GLY A 72 25.16 29.04 6.12
N GLY A 73 24.12 28.31 5.68
CA GLY A 73 22.79 28.35 6.31
C GLY A 73 22.47 27.14 7.21
N TYR A 74 21.67 27.37 8.26
CA TYR A 74 21.13 26.37 9.20
C TYR A 74 19.64 26.02 8.97
N SER A 75 19.01 26.65 7.97
CA SER A 75 17.59 26.49 7.62
C SER A 75 17.43 25.49 6.47
N THR A 76 16.38 24.66 6.52
CA THR A 76 16.10 23.62 5.52
C THR A 76 15.05 24.08 4.49
N GLN A 77 14.76 23.27 3.47
CA GLN A 77 13.68 23.49 2.51
C GLN A 77 12.63 22.38 2.59
N PRO A 78 11.38 22.60 2.15
CA PRO A 78 10.39 21.54 2.00
C PRO A 78 10.95 20.34 1.22
N GLY A 79 10.78 19.14 1.78
CA GLY A 79 11.30 17.90 1.20
C GLY A 79 12.80 17.61 1.46
N ASP A 80 13.51 18.44 2.24
CA ASP A 80 14.87 18.10 2.68
C ASP A 80 14.91 16.94 3.66
N TRP A 81 13.88 16.76 4.49
CA TRP A 81 13.84 15.75 5.54
C TRP A 81 12.51 14.99 5.50
N PRO A 82 12.22 14.27 4.40
CA PRO A 82 10.90 13.70 4.12
C PRO A 82 10.52 12.55 5.05
N TRP A 83 11.46 12.04 5.84
CA TRP A 83 11.25 11.06 6.90
C TRP A 83 11.07 11.67 8.29
N HIS A 84 11.20 12.98 8.47
CA HIS A 84 10.97 13.58 9.78
C HIS A 84 9.47 13.71 10.04
N ALA A 85 9.02 13.17 11.19
CA ALA A 85 7.62 13.17 11.58
C ALA A 85 7.43 14.08 12.80
N ALA A 86 6.35 14.88 12.81
CA ALA A 86 5.96 15.66 13.97
C ALA A 86 4.94 14.88 14.80
N LEU A 87 5.26 14.56 16.06
CA LEU A 87 4.33 13.98 17.02
C LEU A 87 3.65 15.10 17.82
N TYR A 88 2.33 15.12 17.75
CA TYR A 88 1.48 16.02 18.51
C TYR A 88 0.71 15.26 19.59
N HIS A 89 0.50 15.91 20.73
CA HIS A 89 -0.38 15.43 21.79
C HIS A 89 -1.62 16.30 21.89
N ARG A 90 -2.75 15.71 22.29
CA ARG A 90 -3.94 16.46 22.62
C ARG A 90 -3.70 17.33 23.86
N GLY A 91 -3.99 18.62 23.77
CA GLY A 91 -3.76 19.55 24.88
C GLY A 91 -4.66 19.25 26.08
N ILE A 92 -4.12 19.42 27.30
CA ILE A 92 -4.82 19.07 28.55
C ILE A 92 -6.07 19.95 28.77
N ASN A 93 -6.03 21.19 28.28
CA ASN A 93 -7.10 22.20 28.43
C ASN A 93 -7.61 22.73 27.07
N SER A 94 -7.20 22.13 25.95
CA SER A 94 -7.56 22.56 24.61
C SER A 94 -8.17 21.37 23.84
N ALA A 95 -9.10 21.65 22.92
CA ALA A 95 -9.66 20.59 22.07
C ALA A 95 -8.68 20.15 20.95
N GLY A 96 -7.60 20.91 20.76
CA GLY A 96 -6.63 20.75 19.68
C GLY A 96 -5.41 19.91 20.06
N PHE A 97 -4.54 19.77 19.07
CA PHE A 97 -3.27 19.06 19.16
C PHE A 97 -2.11 20.06 19.22
N GLU A 98 -1.17 19.82 20.12
CA GLU A 98 0.02 20.65 20.38
C GLU A 98 1.28 19.83 20.09
N TYR A 99 2.28 20.44 19.43
CA TYR A 99 3.52 19.76 19.06
C TYR A 99 4.30 19.34 20.31
N ALA A 100 4.71 18.08 20.38
CA ALA A 100 5.33 17.49 21.57
C ALA A 100 6.75 16.97 21.31
N CYS A 101 6.95 16.25 20.20
CA CYS A 101 8.21 15.58 19.88
C CYS A 101 8.39 15.41 18.36
N GLY A 102 9.62 15.11 17.95
CA GLY A 102 9.92 14.57 16.63
C GLY A 102 9.78 13.03 16.56
N GLY A 103 9.94 12.52 15.35
CA GLY A 103 10.02 11.11 15.02
C GLY A 103 10.68 10.88 13.67
N SER A 104 10.89 9.62 13.31
CA SER A 104 11.43 9.19 12.01
C SER A 104 10.54 8.14 11.38
N ILE A 105 10.02 8.38 10.18
CA ILE A 105 9.34 7.39 9.34
C ILE A 105 10.38 6.33 8.96
N VAL A 106 10.16 5.08 9.35
CA VAL A 106 11.04 3.96 8.99
C VAL A 106 10.33 2.93 8.10
N HIS A 107 9.00 2.90 8.12
CA HIS A 107 8.16 1.93 7.42
C HIS A 107 6.80 2.56 7.12
N ARG A 108 6.05 2.06 6.12
CA ARG A 108 4.72 2.59 5.72
C ARG A 108 3.71 2.61 6.86
N TYR A 109 3.89 1.74 7.85
CA TYR A 109 3.00 1.65 9.03
C TYR A 109 3.66 2.11 10.34
N MET A 110 4.89 2.63 10.31
CA MET A 110 5.67 2.86 11.55
C MET A 110 6.54 4.11 11.55
N VAL A 111 6.43 4.87 12.64
CA VAL A 111 7.33 5.96 13.01
C VAL A 111 8.08 5.58 14.29
N VAL A 112 9.41 5.70 14.29
CA VAL A 112 10.24 5.55 15.49
C VAL A 112 10.37 6.90 16.20
N THR A 113 10.24 6.91 17.52
CA THR A 113 10.42 8.09 18.39
C THR A 113 11.00 7.65 19.74
N ALA A 114 11.14 8.57 20.70
CA ALA A 114 11.58 8.25 22.06
C ALA A 114 10.42 7.70 22.91
N ALA A 115 10.71 6.82 23.86
CA ALA A 115 9.68 6.25 24.76
C ALA A 115 9.13 7.30 25.73
N HIS A 116 9.93 8.28 26.14
CA HIS A 116 9.48 9.40 26.97
C HIS A 116 8.49 10.32 26.24
N CYS A 117 8.53 10.38 24.90
CA CYS A 117 7.55 11.13 24.12
C CYS A 117 6.15 10.51 24.18
N VAL A 118 6.03 9.18 24.30
CA VAL A 118 4.74 8.46 24.26
C VAL A 118 4.26 7.97 25.63
N THR A 119 4.87 8.46 26.72
CA THR A 119 4.54 8.09 28.10
C THR A 119 4.28 9.31 28.99
N LEU A 120 3.49 9.12 30.05
CA LEU A 120 3.36 10.13 31.10
C LEU A 120 4.67 10.24 31.89
N ALA A 121 5.08 11.48 32.18
CA ALA A 121 6.36 11.82 32.79
C ALA A 121 6.75 10.91 33.97
N THR A 122 8.01 10.46 33.99
CA THR A 122 8.59 9.55 34.99
C THR A 122 7.92 8.17 35.13
N SER A 123 7.04 7.78 34.19
CA SER A 123 6.30 6.52 34.24
C SER A 123 6.41 5.71 32.94
N ARG A 124 5.95 4.45 32.97
CA ARG A 124 5.74 3.62 31.77
C ARG A 124 4.28 3.61 31.29
N ARG A 125 3.43 4.48 31.85
CA ARG A 125 2.02 4.58 31.44
C ARG A 125 1.97 5.31 30.09
N LYS A 126 1.55 4.59 29.05
CA LYS A 126 1.40 5.12 27.69
C LYS A 126 0.39 6.28 27.66
N ILE A 127 0.64 7.26 26.81
CA ILE A 127 -0.38 8.21 26.37
C ILE A 127 -1.40 7.41 25.52
N PRO A 128 -2.72 7.62 25.68
CA PRO A 128 -3.72 6.97 24.83
C PRO A 128 -3.54 7.35 23.35
N ALA A 129 -3.75 6.39 22.44
CA ALA A 129 -3.48 6.58 21.02
C ALA A 129 -4.35 7.68 20.37
N ASP A 130 -5.60 7.79 20.81
CA ASP A 130 -6.55 8.86 20.47
C ASP A 130 -6.15 10.26 20.95
N ASN A 131 -5.11 10.37 21.78
CA ASN A 131 -4.51 11.63 22.20
C ASN A 131 -3.15 11.89 21.52
N MET A 132 -2.79 11.11 20.49
CA MET A 132 -1.56 11.29 19.69
C MET A 132 -1.89 11.39 18.20
N GLN A 133 -1.33 12.39 17.52
CA GLN A 133 -1.45 12.57 16.07
C GLN A 133 -0.04 12.72 15.47
N LEU A 134 0.21 12.10 14.32
CA LEU A 134 1.40 12.34 13.52
C LEU A 134 1.09 13.34 12.41
N ARG A 135 2.01 14.27 12.16
CA ARG A 135 1.98 15.12 10.95
C ARG A 135 3.27 14.90 10.16
N LEU A 136 3.11 14.49 8.91
CA LEU A 136 4.18 14.05 8.03
C LEU A 136 4.37 15.03 6.89
N GLY A 137 5.59 15.13 6.35
CA GLY A 137 5.91 16.04 5.23
C GLY A 137 5.86 17.54 5.56
N ARG A 138 5.43 17.93 6.77
CA ARG A 138 5.39 19.33 7.23
C ARG A 138 6.77 19.97 7.15
N PHE A 139 6.81 21.23 6.72
CA PHE A 139 7.98 22.10 6.86
C PHE A 139 7.72 23.20 7.90
N ASN A 140 6.51 23.78 7.92
CA ASN A 140 6.12 24.84 8.84
C ASN A 140 4.98 24.40 9.78
N LEU A 141 5.25 24.36 11.11
CA LEU A 141 4.26 23.90 12.11
C LEU A 141 3.03 24.80 12.22
N MET A 142 3.13 26.07 11.80
CA MET A 142 2.05 27.05 11.84
C MET A 142 1.24 27.11 10.53
N ASN A 143 1.70 26.45 9.47
CA ASN A 143 1.02 26.42 8.18
C ASN A 143 0.24 25.12 7.98
N ASN A 144 -1.05 25.15 8.31
CA ASN A 144 -1.93 23.98 8.10
C ASN A 144 -2.18 23.70 6.60
N GLU A 145 -1.96 24.67 5.70
CA GLU A 145 -2.28 24.61 4.26
C GLU A 145 -1.14 24.05 3.37
N GLU A 146 -0.10 23.43 3.94
CA GLU A 146 0.95 22.75 3.15
C GLU A 146 0.36 21.52 2.40
N GLU A 147 0.07 21.67 1.10
CA GLU A 147 -0.57 20.67 0.20
C GLU A 147 0.09 19.28 0.23
N TYR A 148 1.38 19.21 0.59
CA TYR A 148 2.19 17.99 0.61
C TYR A 148 2.27 17.30 1.98
N ALA A 149 1.62 17.84 3.01
CA ALA A 149 1.69 17.32 4.37
C ALA A 149 0.44 16.54 4.78
N GLU A 150 0.64 15.40 5.44
CA GLU A 150 -0.40 14.44 5.81
C GLU A 150 -0.60 14.42 7.34
N GLU A 151 -1.85 14.35 7.80
CA GLU A 151 -2.17 14.05 9.20
C GLU A 151 -2.56 12.58 9.33
N VAL A 152 -1.90 11.85 10.23
CA VAL A 152 -2.04 10.40 10.38
C VAL A 152 -2.32 10.04 11.83
N ASP A 153 -3.42 9.31 12.05
CA ASP A 153 -3.82 8.85 13.37
C ASP A 153 -2.93 7.71 13.87
N VAL A 154 -2.47 7.83 15.12
CA VAL A 154 -1.81 6.76 15.85
C VAL A 154 -2.86 5.77 16.34
N ILE A 155 -2.64 4.47 16.14
CA ILE A 155 -3.48 3.42 16.76
C ILE A 155 -2.79 2.73 17.94
N GLU A 156 -1.46 2.70 17.96
CA GLU A 156 -0.71 2.12 19.06
C GLU A 156 0.67 2.77 19.21
N ALA A 157 1.05 3.04 20.46
CA ALA A 157 2.45 3.23 20.83
C ALA A 157 2.98 1.93 21.44
N ILE A 158 4.08 1.40 20.90
CA ILE A 158 4.81 0.25 21.41
C ILE A 158 6.07 0.76 22.11
N LEU A 159 6.20 0.44 23.40
CA LEU A 159 7.38 0.78 24.21
C LEU A 159 8.34 -0.39 24.22
N HIS A 160 9.65 -0.13 24.11
CA HIS A 160 10.64 -1.17 24.36
C HIS A 160 10.47 -1.75 25.78
N GLU A 161 10.50 -3.07 25.91
CA GLU A 161 10.06 -3.80 27.11
C GLU A 161 10.97 -3.49 28.30
N ALA A 162 12.23 -3.12 28.04
CA ALA A 162 13.20 -2.69 29.04
C ALA A 162 13.28 -1.15 29.26
N TYR A 163 12.34 -0.34 28.74
CA TYR A 163 12.35 1.12 28.96
C TYR A 163 12.31 1.49 30.46
N ARG A 164 13.19 2.40 30.89
CA ARG A 164 13.20 2.94 32.26
C ARG A 164 13.07 4.47 32.29
N PRO A 165 11.93 5.02 32.72
CA PRO A 165 11.64 6.45 32.63
C PRO A 165 12.41 7.34 33.63
N THR A 166 13.20 6.75 34.54
CA THR A 166 14.02 7.49 35.53
C THR A 166 15.49 7.61 35.13
N THR A 167 15.95 6.78 34.18
CA THR A 167 17.33 6.71 33.67
C THR A 167 17.42 6.82 32.15
N PHE A 168 16.29 6.88 31.43
CA PHE A 168 16.20 6.87 29.97
C PHE A 168 16.88 5.65 29.31
N GLU A 169 17.07 4.54 30.07
CA GLU A 169 17.50 3.26 29.50
C GLU A 169 16.43 2.75 28.52
N ASN A 170 16.85 2.37 27.31
CA ASN A 170 15.97 1.91 26.23
C ASN A 170 14.85 2.90 25.91
N ASP A 171 15.18 4.18 25.87
CA ASP A 171 14.27 5.26 25.48
C ASP A 171 14.05 5.28 23.96
N ILE A 172 13.25 4.31 23.49
CA ILE A 172 12.81 4.15 22.11
C ILE A 172 11.39 3.56 22.09
N ALA A 173 10.56 4.03 21.17
CA ALA A 173 9.21 3.57 20.93
C ALA A 173 8.87 3.57 19.45
N ILE A 174 7.87 2.76 19.09
CA ILE A 174 7.29 2.72 17.75
C ILE A 174 5.84 3.20 17.84
N LEU A 175 5.48 4.12 16.95
CA LEU A 175 4.10 4.52 16.70
C LEU A 175 3.59 3.75 15.48
N ARG A 176 2.60 2.88 15.68
CA ARG A 176 1.87 2.21 14.60
C ARG A 176 0.69 3.06 14.14
N VAL A 177 0.51 3.14 12.83
CA VAL A 177 -0.61 3.83 12.17
C VAL A 177 -1.52 2.83 11.45
N LYS A 178 -2.81 3.15 11.31
CA LYS A 178 -3.81 2.23 10.72
C LYS A 178 -3.79 2.23 9.19
N ILE A 179 -3.63 3.41 8.62
CA ILE A 179 -3.60 3.65 7.18
C ILE A 179 -2.12 3.73 6.79
N PRO A 180 -1.67 3.04 5.72
CA PRO A 180 -0.28 3.15 5.28
C PRO A 180 0.03 4.59 4.85
N ILE A 181 1.17 5.09 5.33
CA ILE A 181 1.75 6.37 4.92
C ILE A 181 2.04 6.32 3.42
N ILE A 182 1.46 7.24 2.66
CA ILE A 182 1.60 7.27 1.20
C ILE A 182 2.87 8.04 0.84
N PHE A 183 3.94 7.30 0.55
CA PHE A 183 5.20 7.90 0.17
C PHE A 183 5.09 8.71 -1.13
N ASN A 184 5.65 9.92 -1.11
CA ASN A 184 5.65 10.91 -2.17
C ASN A 184 6.92 11.79 -2.06
N ASP A 185 7.09 12.82 -2.89
CA ASP A 185 8.31 13.65 -2.92
C ASP A 185 8.69 14.31 -1.57
N TYR A 186 7.73 14.48 -0.66
CA TYR A 186 7.88 15.12 0.66
C TYR A 186 7.72 14.17 1.85
N ILE A 187 7.27 12.93 1.62
CA ILE A 187 7.06 11.90 2.64
C ILE A 187 7.76 10.61 2.18
N GLN A 188 8.85 10.21 2.82
CA GLN A 188 9.68 9.04 2.49
C GLN A 188 10.18 8.37 3.79
N PRO A 189 10.53 7.08 3.79
CA PRO A 189 11.16 6.44 4.94
C PRO A 189 12.67 6.71 4.97
N VAL A 190 13.26 6.73 6.16
CA VAL A 190 14.73 6.68 6.35
C VAL A 190 15.18 5.22 6.49
N CYS A 191 16.40 4.91 6.07
CA CYS A 191 16.97 3.58 6.31
C CYS A 191 17.32 3.38 7.79
N LEU A 192 17.10 2.17 8.32
CA LEU A 192 17.65 1.75 9.61
C LEU A 192 19.18 1.53 9.47
N TRP A 193 19.94 1.56 10.58
CA TRP A 193 21.41 1.38 10.56
C TRP A 193 21.87 -0.08 10.31
N LYS A 194 21.36 -0.69 9.25
CA LYS A 194 21.69 -2.02 8.73
C LYS A 194 21.69 -1.90 7.20
N ARG A 195 22.31 -2.86 6.51
CA ARG A 195 22.07 -3.07 5.10
C ARG A 195 21.83 -4.54 4.81
N ASP A 196 20.84 -4.83 3.99
CA ASP A 196 20.45 -6.20 3.64
C ASP A 196 21.33 -6.78 2.52
N ASP A 197 22.11 -5.93 1.82
CA ASP A 197 23.17 -6.36 0.89
C ASP A 197 24.49 -6.75 1.58
N GLY A 198 24.53 -6.75 2.91
CA GLY A 198 25.70 -7.13 3.71
C GLY A 198 26.80 -6.07 3.81
N VAL A 199 26.62 -4.86 3.24
CA VAL A 199 27.61 -3.78 3.36
C VAL A 199 27.61 -3.20 4.78
N VAL A 200 28.77 -3.27 5.44
CA VAL A 200 28.95 -2.71 6.78
C VAL A 200 28.99 -1.18 6.72
N LEU A 201 28.03 -0.54 7.41
CA LEU A 201 27.98 0.92 7.55
C LEU A 201 29.21 1.46 8.32
N PRO A 202 29.70 2.67 7.99
CA PRO A 202 30.96 3.20 8.51
C PRO A 202 30.92 3.51 10.01
N TRP A 203 32.12 3.60 10.61
CA TRP A 203 32.30 4.06 11.98
C TRP A 203 31.82 5.51 12.16
N PHE A 204 31.01 5.75 13.19
CA PHE A 204 30.27 7.01 13.36
C PHE A 204 30.82 7.94 14.45
N TYR A 205 31.69 7.48 15.35
CA TYR A 205 32.33 8.37 16.33
C TYR A 205 33.29 9.34 15.65
N ASN A 206 33.34 10.57 16.15
CA ASN A 206 34.00 11.74 15.56
C ASN A 206 33.50 12.14 14.16
N GLN A 207 32.44 11.50 13.64
CA GLN A 207 31.79 11.93 12.41
C GLN A 207 30.63 12.89 12.72
N PRO A 208 30.42 13.93 11.88
CA PRO A 208 29.27 14.81 12.02
C PRO A 208 28.00 14.11 11.50
N GLY A 209 27.06 13.84 12.41
CA GLY A 209 25.69 13.49 12.02
C GLY A 209 24.80 14.73 12.01
N THR A 210 23.66 14.62 11.34
CA THR A 210 22.69 15.71 11.23
C THR A 210 21.45 15.39 12.04
N VAL A 211 21.08 16.28 12.95
CA VAL A 211 19.84 16.22 13.74
C VAL A 211 18.85 17.25 13.18
N VAL A 212 17.56 16.94 13.27
CA VAL A 212 16.49 17.63 12.56
C VAL A 212 15.30 17.79 13.50
N GLY A 213 14.69 18.98 13.52
CA GLY A 213 13.53 19.25 14.34
C GLY A 213 13.08 20.72 14.34
N TRP A 214 12.07 20.98 15.17
CA TRP A 214 11.45 22.29 15.41
C TRP A 214 11.64 22.77 16.86
N GLY A 215 12.60 22.19 17.60
CA GLY A 215 12.87 22.58 18.98
C GLY A 215 13.25 24.06 19.15
N LEU A 216 13.30 24.50 20.40
CA LEU A 216 13.46 25.92 20.73
C LEU A 216 14.66 26.56 20.02
N SER A 217 14.40 27.66 19.29
CA SER A 217 15.44 28.52 18.71
C SER A 217 16.10 29.43 19.75
N GLU A 218 17.12 30.20 19.34
CA GLU A 218 17.91 31.08 20.22
C GLU A 218 17.08 32.15 20.98
N ASP A 219 15.85 32.41 20.53
CA ASP A 219 14.86 33.30 21.15
C ASP A 219 13.93 32.61 22.17
N ASN A 220 14.14 31.31 22.44
CA ASN A 220 13.27 30.44 23.23
C ASN A 220 11.83 30.31 22.71
N THR A 221 11.60 30.48 21.39
CA THR A 221 10.33 30.10 20.75
C THR A 221 10.48 28.77 20.01
N ILE A 222 9.39 28.01 19.85
CA ILE A 222 9.38 26.80 19.02
C ILE A 222 9.63 27.24 17.57
N GLY A 223 10.61 26.60 16.91
CA GLY A 223 10.96 26.94 15.53
C GLY A 223 9.76 26.78 14.60
N THR A 224 9.32 27.85 13.95
CA THR A 224 8.17 27.80 13.04
C THR A 224 8.44 26.95 11.80
N THR A 225 9.70 26.87 11.37
CA THR A 225 10.17 26.10 10.21
C THR A 225 11.18 25.04 10.64
N LEU A 226 11.27 23.94 9.89
CA LEU A 226 12.17 22.83 10.19
C LEU A 226 13.64 23.23 9.99
N ASN A 227 14.50 22.90 10.95
CA ASN A 227 15.94 23.22 10.93
C ASN A 227 16.82 21.97 10.95
N GLU A 228 18.08 22.12 10.50
CA GLU A 228 19.11 21.07 10.60
C GLU A 228 20.32 21.54 11.41
N ALA A 229 20.78 20.71 12.35
CA ALA A 229 21.99 20.94 13.14
C ALA A 229 22.98 19.79 12.92
N ARG A 230 24.21 20.10 12.51
CA ARG A 230 25.28 19.10 12.36
C ARG A 230 26.17 19.09 13.59
N MET A 231 26.45 17.92 14.14
CA MET A 231 27.27 17.77 15.33
C MET A 231 28.05 16.45 15.36
N PRO A 232 29.28 16.44 15.89
CA PRO A 232 30.10 15.24 15.97
C PRO A 232 29.61 14.34 17.10
N VAL A 233 29.61 13.04 16.85
CA VAL A 233 29.46 12.04 17.92
C VAL A 233 30.76 11.98 18.71
N VAL A 234 30.66 12.07 20.04
CA VAL A 234 31.81 11.97 20.96
C VAL A 234 31.79 10.64 21.69
N ASP A 235 32.97 10.15 22.08
CA ASP A 235 33.08 8.92 22.84
C ASP A 235 32.51 9.07 24.26
N SER A 236 32.13 7.94 24.87
CA SER A 236 31.49 7.93 26.18
C SER A 236 32.37 8.48 27.30
N TRP A 237 33.70 8.37 27.21
CA TRP A 237 34.60 8.92 28.23
C TRP A 237 34.68 10.44 28.16
N THR A 238 34.80 11.00 26.96
CA THR A 238 34.70 12.46 26.73
C THR A 238 33.37 13.01 27.24
N CYS A 239 32.26 12.30 27.00
CA CYS A 239 30.95 12.70 27.50
C CYS A 239 30.86 12.65 29.04
N LEU A 240 31.26 11.52 29.66
CA LEU A 240 31.28 11.35 31.12
C LEU A 240 32.23 12.33 31.82
N ALA A 241 33.33 12.72 31.18
CA ALA A 241 34.26 13.71 31.71
C ALA A 241 33.69 15.14 31.67
N SER A 242 32.75 15.43 30.76
CA SER A 242 32.19 16.77 30.60
C SER A 242 31.16 17.15 31.67
N ASP A 243 30.39 16.18 32.14
CA ASP A 243 29.49 16.29 33.29
C ASP A 243 29.24 14.90 33.89
N ARG A 244 30.09 14.52 34.85
CA ARG A 244 30.05 13.19 35.47
C ARG A 244 28.78 12.97 36.28
N ALA A 245 28.18 14.02 36.84
CA ALA A 245 26.98 13.91 37.67
C ALA A 245 25.74 13.64 36.81
N PHE A 246 25.62 14.31 35.67
CA PHE A 246 24.55 14.10 34.72
C PHE A 246 24.76 12.83 33.89
N PHE A 247 25.83 12.74 33.10
CA PHE A 247 26.04 11.62 32.19
C PHE A 247 26.32 10.30 32.91
N GLY A 248 26.87 10.33 34.12
CA GLY A 248 27.06 9.12 34.94
C GLY A 248 25.75 8.43 35.35
N LYS A 249 24.60 9.12 35.24
CA LYS A 249 23.26 8.56 35.47
C LYS A 249 22.60 8.03 34.19
N PHE A 250 22.76 8.76 33.08
CA PHE A 250 21.97 8.57 31.86
C PHE A 250 22.74 7.90 30.70
N LEU A 251 24.07 8.01 30.64
CA LEU A 251 24.86 7.43 29.56
C LEU A 251 25.11 5.93 29.79
N GLN A 252 24.21 5.13 29.23
CA GLN A 252 24.19 3.67 29.33
C GLN A 252 24.68 3.00 28.04
N SER A 253 24.84 1.68 28.04
CA SER A 253 25.48 0.92 26.95
C SER A 253 24.83 1.06 25.56
N LYS A 254 23.53 1.36 25.49
CA LYS A 254 22.79 1.62 24.24
C LYS A 254 22.52 3.12 23.98
N ALA A 255 23.36 4.01 24.52
CA ALA A 255 23.29 5.45 24.30
C ALA A 255 24.66 6.04 23.95
N PHE A 256 24.67 7.10 23.15
CA PHE A 256 25.88 7.85 22.80
C PHE A 256 25.65 9.36 22.95
N CYS A 257 26.74 10.14 22.92
CA CYS A 257 26.66 11.59 23.01
C CYS A 257 27.08 12.28 21.70
N ALA A 258 26.50 13.45 21.42
CA ALA A 258 26.97 14.31 20.34
C ALA A 258 26.89 15.80 20.73
N GLY A 259 27.64 16.66 20.03
CA GLY A 259 27.60 18.11 20.23
C GLY A 259 28.95 18.80 20.07
N TYR A 260 28.94 20.12 19.89
CA TYR A 260 30.14 20.96 19.85
C TYR A 260 30.37 21.76 21.15
N LYS A 261 29.39 21.81 22.06
CA LYS A 261 29.39 22.65 23.29
C LYS A 261 29.55 24.17 23.04
N ASN A 262 29.38 24.61 21.80
CA ASN A 262 29.58 25.99 21.33
C ASN A 262 28.28 26.81 21.23
N GLY A 263 27.14 26.27 21.67
CA GLY A 263 25.81 26.83 21.42
C GLY A 263 25.03 26.11 20.32
N THR A 264 25.67 25.34 19.44
CA THR A 264 24.97 24.46 18.48
C THR A 264 24.56 23.16 19.17
N GLY A 265 23.26 22.85 19.16
CA GLY A 265 22.70 21.62 19.73
C GLY A 265 21.22 21.47 19.40
N VAL A 266 20.54 20.56 20.10
CA VAL A 266 19.08 20.41 20.09
C VAL A 266 18.47 20.88 21.41
N CYS A 267 17.19 21.22 21.40
CA CYS A 267 16.48 21.73 22.56
C CYS A 267 15.09 21.09 22.74
N ASN A 268 14.32 21.63 23.68
CA ASN A 268 12.97 21.18 23.99
C ASN A 268 12.12 21.20 22.70
N GLY A 269 11.46 20.08 22.38
CA GLY A 269 10.74 19.86 21.12
C GLY A 269 11.47 18.96 20.10
N ASP A 270 12.80 18.85 20.17
CA ASP A 270 13.56 17.93 19.28
C ASP A 270 13.59 16.48 19.77
N SER A 271 13.14 16.22 21.02
CA SER A 271 12.99 14.88 21.61
C SER A 271 12.29 13.91 20.66
N GLY A 272 12.79 12.67 20.57
CA GLY A 272 12.27 11.67 19.63
C GLY A 272 12.67 11.88 18.16
N GLY A 273 13.20 13.06 17.80
CA GLY A 273 13.78 13.34 16.49
C GLY A 273 15.00 12.46 16.19
N GLY A 274 15.27 12.24 14.90
CA GLY A 274 16.37 11.39 14.44
C GLY A 274 17.70 12.14 14.26
N MET A 275 18.80 11.45 14.56
CA MET A 275 20.15 11.80 14.12
C MET A 275 20.53 10.91 12.94
N PHE A 276 20.80 11.53 11.80
CA PHE A 276 21.00 10.87 10.51
C PHE A 276 22.42 11.04 9.99
N PHE A 277 22.94 10.02 9.31
CA PHE A 277 24.19 10.11 8.53
C PHE A 277 23.94 9.72 7.09
N GLN A 278 24.69 10.33 6.16
CA GLN A 278 24.63 9.99 4.74
C GLN A 278 25.77 9.05 4.36
N PHE A 279 25.45 7.92 3.73
CA PHE A 279 26.41 6.96 3.19
C PHE A 279 25.94 6.48 1.81
N GLN A 280 26.83 6.51 0.81
CA GLN A 280 26.50 6.15 -0.58
C GLN A 280 25.19 6.80 -1.09
N ASN A 281 25.06 8.12 -0.86
CA ASN A 281 23.90 8.96 -1.13
C ASN A 281 22.61 8.69 -0.31
N ARG A 282 22.49 7.57 0.41
CA ARG A 282 21.34 7.26 1.28
C ARG A 282 21.54 7.76 2.71
N TRP A 283 20.44 8.09 3.38
CA TRP A 283 20.40 8.56 4.76
C TRP A 283 19.94 7.46 5.71
N TYR A 284 20.65 7.34 6.83
CA TYR A 284 20.52 6.28 7.82
C TYR A 284 20.24 6.86 9.21
N LEU A 285 19.20 6.36 9.88
CA LEU A 285 18.87 6.69 11.27
C LEU A 285 19.86 5.99 12.21
N LYS A 286 20.65 6.78 12.95
CA LYS A 286 21.63 6.28 13.93
C LYS A 286 21.24 6.52 15.37
N GLY A 287 20.67 7.69 15.66
CA GLY A 287 20.31 8.10 17.02
C GLY A 287 18.88 8.63 17.09
N VAL A 288 18.26 8.48 18.27
CA VAL A 288 17.00 9.15 18.63
C VAL A 288 17.31 10.13 19.78
N VAL A 289 16.91 11.40 19.65
CA VAL A 289 17.13 12.43 20.69
C VAL A 289 16.41 12.00 21.98
N SER A 290 17.17 11.84 23.07
CA SER A 290 16.67 11.25 24.32
C SER A 290 16.80 12.19 25.52
N PHE A 291 18.02 12.64 25.87
CA PHE A 291 18.24 13.44 27.08
C PHE A 291 19.33 14.51 26.91
N SER A 292 19.14 15.65 27.58
CA SER A 292 20.13 16.74 27.67
C SER A 292 20.10 17.38 29.06
N ASN A 293 21.22 17.96 29.50
CA ASN A 293 21.22 18.76 30.73
C ASN A 293 20.50 20.10 30.48
N THR A 294 19.89 20.71 31.49
CA THR A 294 19.13 21.97 31.42
C THR A 294 19.84 23.10 32.16
N ASN A 295 19.55 24.35 31.78
CA ASN A 295 20.00 25.55 32.48
C ASN A 295 19.08 25.85 33.67
N ASP A 296 19.52 25.49 34.87
CA ASP A 296 18.85 25.77 36.15
C ASP A 296 17.37 25.33 36.20
N TYR A 297 16.59 25.93 37.11
CA TYR A 297 15.15 25.68 37.32
C TYR A 297 14.24 26.07 36.13
N SER A 298 14.79 26.57 35.02
CA SER A 298 14.01 27.01 33.86
C SER A 298 13.53 25.85 32.97
N GLY A 299 14.18 24.69 33.05
CA GLY A 299 13.88 23.54 32.18
C GLY A 299 14.29 23.71 30.72
N VAL A 300 14.99 24.79 30.35
CA VAL A 300 15.53 25.01 28.99
C VAL A 300 16.84 24.24 28.82
N CYS A 301 17.08 23.66 27.64
CA CYS A 301 18.30 22.90 27.32
C CYS A 301 19.62 23.70 27.54
N ASN A 302 20.69 22.99 27.89
CA ASN A 302 22.04 23.56 28.03
C ASN A 302 22.91 23.25 26.79
N LEU A 303 22.87 24.14 25.79
CA LEU A 303 23.64 24.02 24.53
C LEU A 303 25.17 24.16 24.69
N LYS A 304 25.67 24.33 25.93
CA LYS A 304 27.10 24.23 26.30
C LYS A 304 27.48 22.84 26.81
N GLN A 305 26.57 21.88 26.83
CA GLN A 305 26.83 20.47 27.11
C GLN A 305 26.57 19.60 25.88
N TYR A 306 26.92 18.32 25.97
CA TYR A 306 26.54 17.33 24.95
C TYR A 306 25.06 16.93 25.10
N ILE A 307 24.49 16.35 24.05
CA ILE A 307 23.18 15.72 24.07
C ILE A 307 23.36 14.20 24.01
N GLY A 308 22.54 13.47 24.77
CA GLY A 308 22.44 12.03 24.76
C GLY A 308 21.37 11.52 23.79
N PHE A 309 21.74 10.52 23.01
CA PHE A 309 20.90 9.86 22.01
C PHE A 309 20.80 8.37 22.33
N THR A 310 19.61 7.80 22.18
CA THR A 310 19.43 6.34 22.12
C THR A 310 20.05 5.85 20.81
N ASP A 311 20.95 4.86 20.86
CA ASP A 311 21.55 4.28 19.65
C ASP A 311 20.52 3.37 18.94
N ALA A 312 19.86 3.90 17.92
CA ALA A 312 18.82 3.20 17.16
C ALA A 312 19.34 1.90 16.52
N SER A 313 20.64 1.81 16.23
CA SER A 313 21.25 0.57 15.69
C SER A 313 21.18 -0.62 16.65
N GLN A 314 21.05 -0.35 17.96
CA GLN A 314 20.97 -1.37 19.01
C GLN A 314 19.54 -1.92 19.22
N TYR A 315 18.59 -1.52 18.37
CA TYR A 315 17.17 -1.91 18.44
C TYR A 315 16.61 -2.32 17.07
N ILE A 316 17.46 -2.52 16.07
CA ILE A 316 17.02 -2.85 14.71
C ILE A 316 16.18 -4.12 14.71
N ASP A 317 16.64 -5.19 15.36
CA ASP A 317 15.90 -6.45 15.43
C ASP A 317 14.55 -6.27 16.13
N TRP A 318 14.48 -5.48 17.21
CA TRP A 318 13.22 -5.15 17.90
C TRP A 318 12.27 -4.32 17.02
N VAL A 319 12.78 -3.45 16.15
CA VAL A 319 11.97 -2.71 15.17
C VAL A 319 11.41 -3.67 14.11
N TYR A 320 12.25 -4.58 13.58
CA TYR A 320 11.82 -5.64 12.67
C TYR A 320 10.78 -6.57 13.30
N ASP A 321 10.99 -7.07 14.52
CA ASP A 321 10.08 -7.97 15.24
C ASP A 321 8.68 -7.35 15.47
N ASN A 322 8.63 -6.02 15.62
CA ASN A 322 7.37 -5.29 15.78
C ASN A 322 6.72 -4.88 14.45
N THR A 323 7.35 -5.14 13.31
CA THR A 323 6.82 -4.76 11.99
C THR A 323 5.56 -5.55 11.67
N PRO A 324 4.51 -4.94 11.07
CA PRO A 324 3.30 -5.68 10.74
C PRO A 324 3.60 -6.72 9.66
N ILE A 325 3.69 -8.00 10.07
CA ILE A 325 3.85 -9.12 9.15
C ILE A 325 2.60 -9.14 8.25
N SER A 326 2.81 -9.11 6.93
CA SER A 326 1.84 -8.72 5.90
C SER A 326 0.59 -9.61 5.72
N GLY A 327 0.30 -10.51 6.67
CA GLY A 327 -0.89 -11.38 6.65
C GLY A 327 -1.64 -11.56 7.98
N ILE A 328 -1.13 -11.08 9.12
CA ILE A 328 -1.77 -11.34 10.44
C ILE A 328 -2.38 -10.07 11.07
N ASP A 329 -1.67 -8.95 11.05
CA ASP A 329 -2.17 -7.66 11.56
C ASP A 329 -2.99 -6.88 10.51
N ASP A 330 -3.07 -7.38 9.28
CA ASP A 330 -3.82 -6.74 8.19
C ASP A 330 -5.34 -6.90 8.39
N PRO A 331 -6.13 -5.80 8.40
CA PRO A 331 -7.56 -5.86 8.73
C PRO A 331 -8.42 -6.53 7.64
N ILE A 332 -7.89 -6.78 6.45
CA ILE A 332 -8.57 -7.46 5.34
C ILE A 332 -8.23 -8.96 5.36
N LEU A 333 -6.94 -9.30 5.46
CA LEU A 333 -6.46 -10.68 5.46
C LEU A 333 -6.75 -11.40 6.80
N GLY A 334 -6.69 -10.68 7.92
CA GLY A 334 -7.11 -11.17 9.24
C GLY A 334 -8.64 -11.26 9.42
N HIS A 335 -9.44 -10.79 8.46
CA HIS A 335 -10.89 -10.73 8.61
C HIS A 335 -11.55 -12.14 8.55
N PRO A 336 -12.45 -12.52 9.48
CA PRO A 336 -13.04 -13.87 9.53
C PRO A 336 -13.86 -14.27 8.29
N ASN A 337 -14.30 -13.29 7.50
CA ASN A 337 -15.03 -13.49 6.24
C ASN A 337 -14.14 -13.47 4.98
N ILE A 338 -12.81 -13.28 5.06
CA ILE A 338 -11.92 -13.23 3.88
C ILE A 338 -12.06 -14.47 2.98
N ARG A 339 -12.22 -15.63 3.60
CA ARG A 339 -12.52 -16.93 2.98
C ARG A 339 -13.79 -16.99 2.13
N LEU A 340 -14.74 -16.06 2.31
CA LEU A 340 -15.99 -16.00 1.55
C LEU A 340 -15.82 -15.34 0.17
N ILE A 341 -14.69 -14.69 -0.08
CA ILE A 341 -14.33 -14.09 -1.39
C ILE A 341 -13.58 -15.12 -2.26
N ASN A 342 -13.16 -16.25 -1.69
CA ASN A 342 -12.60 -17.42 -2.38
C ASN A 342 -11.50 -17.08 -3.41
N GLN A 343 -10.46 -16.37 -2.94
CA GLN A 343 -9.36 -15.84 -3.74
C GLN A 343 -8.57 -16.89 -4.55
N GLY A 344 -8.69 -18.18 -4.21
CA GLY A 344 -8.07 -19.27 -4.96
C GLY A 344 -8.79 -19.67 -6.26
N SER A 345 -10.05 -19.26 -6.47
CA SER A 345 -10.84 -19.67 -7.64
C SER A 345 -11.69 -18.55 -8.25
N CYS A 346 -11.18 -17.32 -8.21
CA CYS A 346 -11.80 -16.12 -8.79
C CYS A 346 -11.02 -15.60 -10.01
N GLY A 347 -11.62 -14.70 -10.79
CA GLY A 347 -10.95 -13.80 -11.73
C GLY A 347 -10.03 -14.49 -12.73
N ARG A 348 -10.37 -15.66 -13.24
CA ARG A 348 -9.43 -16.47 -14.03
C ARG A 348 -9.07 -15.81 -15.37
N ASN A 349 -7.79 -15.87 -15.75
CA ASN A 349 -7.31 -15.45 -17.06
C ASN A 349 -6.90 -16.68 -17.92
N GLU A 350 -7.81 -17.65 -18.03
CA GLU A 350 -7.55 -18.93 -18.74
C GLU A 350 -7.70 -18.84 -20.27
N HIS A 351 -8.28 -17.74 -20.81
CA HIS A 351 -8.46 -17.54 -22.25
C HIS A 351 -7.21 -16.96 -22.91
N MET A 352 -6.36 -17.85 -23.44
CA MET A 352 -5.20 -17.51 -24.28
C MET A 352 -4.32 -16.41 -23.68
N GLU A 353 -3.61 -16.76 -22.61
CA GLU A 353 -2.71 -15.89 -21.84
C GLU A 353 -1.68 -15.14 -22.71
N GLU A 354 -1.26 -15.72 -23.83
CA GLU A 354 -0.30 -15.15 -24.79
C GLU A 354 -0.85 -13.99 -25.65
N LEU A 355 -2.16 -13.72 -25.63
CA LEU A 355 -2.77 -12.63 -26.42
C LEU A 355 -2.94 -11.35 -25.61
N ASP A 356 -2.57 -10.22 -26.23
CA ASP A 356 -2.95 -8.89 -25.76
C ASP A 356 -4.47 -8.80 -25.52
N GLU A 357 -4.86 -8.11 -24.44
CA GLU A 357 -6.25 -8.07 -24.00
C GLU A 357 -7.23 -7.56 -25.08
N ASN A 358 -6.79 -6.62 -25.91
CA ASN A 358 -7.59 -6.09 -27.02
C ASN A 358 -7.88 -7.12 -28.14
N ARG A 359 -7.12 -8.23 -28.21
CA ARG A 359 -7.24 -9.31 -29.21
C ARG A 359 -8.03 -10.53 -28.71
N LYS A 360 -8.33 -10.62 -27.40
CA LYS A 360 -9.20 -11.65 -26.84
C LYS A 360 -10.66 -11.40 -27.23
N SER A 361 -11.44 -12.46 -27.49
CA SER A 361 -12.91 -12.35 -27.58
C SER A 361 -13.49 -11.79 -26.27
N ILE A 362 -14.73 -11.28 -26.33
CA ILE A 362 -15.46 -10.83 -25.14
C ILE A 362 -16.42 -11.92 -24.65
N LEU A 363 -16.95 -12.77 -25.55
CA LEU A 363 -17.80 -13.90 -25.20
C LEU A 363 -17.07 -14.83 -24.21
N ASN A 364 -17.67 -15.03 -23.04
CA ASN A 364 -17.13 -15.83 -21.93
C ASN A 364 -15.82 -15.29 -21.29
N GLN A 365 -15.36 -14.09 -21.62
CA GLN A 365 -14.11 -13.52 -21.09
C GLN A 365 -14.29 -12.91 -19.68
N TYR A 366 -15.46 -12.35 -19.38
CA TYR A 366 -15.75 -11.68 -18.11
C TYR A 366 -16.98 -12.31 -17.42
N PRO A 367 -16.93 -13.60 -17.04
CA PRO A 367 -18.07 -14.36 -16.51
C PRO A 367 -18.59 -13.89 -15.13
N TRP A 368 -17.98 -12.84 -14.57
CA TRP A 368 -18.43 -12.15 -13.36
C TRP A 368 -19.32 -10.93 -13.63
N MET A 369 -19.44 -10.48 -14.88
CA MET A 369 -20.33 -9.36 -15.21
C MET A 369 -21.80 -9.76 -15.02
N ALA A 370 -22.57 -8.84 -14.45
CA ALA A 370 -23.98 -8.99 -14.13
C ALA A 370 -24.77 -7.78 -14.60
N THR A 371 -26.01 -8.00 -15.02
CA THR A 371 -27.00 -6.93 -15.21
C THR A 371 -28.00 -6.98 -14.06
N LEU A 372 -28.39 -5.82 -13.53
CA LEU A 372 -29.45 -5.71 -12.53
C LEU A 372 -30.66 -5.10 -13.21
N THR A 373 -31.86 -5.64 -12.96
CA THR A 373 -33.09 -5.23 -13.64
C THR A 373 -34.15 -4.77 -12.67
N HIS A 374 -34.95 -3.81 -13.13
CA HIS A 374 -36.02 -3.17 -12.39
C HIS A 374 -37.36 -3.53 -13.07
N PRO A 375 -38.42 -3.91 -12.34
CA PRO A 375 -39.60 -4.54 -12.93
C PRO A 375 -40.49 -3.60 -13.77
N GLN A 376 -40.21 -2.29 -13.77
CA GLN A 376 -40.94 -1.29 -14.55
C GLN A 376 -40.16 -0.77 -15.78
N THR A 377 -38.89 -1.15 -15.93
CA THR A 377 -38.06 -0.73 -17.09
C THR A 377 -37.63 -1.95 -17.89
N THR A 378 -38.13 -2.05 -19.12
CA THR A 378 -37.92 -3.21 -20.01
C THR A 378 -37.10 -2.90 -21.26
N GLU A 379 -36.58 -1.67 -21.38
CA GLU A 379 -36.04 -1.13 -22.65
C GLU A 379 -34.50 -0.93 -22.65
N TYR A 380 -33.86 -0.88 -21.47
CA TYR A 380 -32.39 -0.82 -21.33
C TYR A 380 -31.93 -1.44 -19.99
N VAL A 381 -30.63 -1.74 -19.86
CA VAL A 381 -30.02 -2.22 -18.60
C VAL A 381 -29.84 -1.05 -17.63
N PRO A 382 -30.54 -0.98 -16.48
CA PRO A 382 -30.45 0.18 -15.60
C PRO A 382 -29.16 0.20 -14.75
N CYS A 383 -28.57 -0.96 -14.47
CA CYS A 383 -27.31 -1.06 -13.72
C CYS A 383 -26.48 -2.27 -14.16
N ASN A 384 -25.17 -2.06 -14.25
CA ASN A 384 -24.18 -3.14 -14.34
C ASN A 384 -23.72 -3.52 -12.92
N GLY A 385 -23.15 -4.71 -12.77
CA GLY A 385 -22.55 -5.16 -11.51
C GLY A 385 -21.57 -6.30 -11.72
N VAL A 386 -20.95 -6.73 -10.62
CA VAL A 386 -19.89 -7.75 -10.64
C VAL A 386 -20.11 -8.78 -9.53
N LEU A 387 -20.10 -10.07 -9.89
CA LEU A 387 -20.23 -11.20 -8.98
C LEU A 387 -18.95 -11.35 -8.12
N LEU A 388 -19.09 -11.22 -6.79
CA LEU A 388 -17.99 -11.35 -5.83
C LEU A 388 -17.83 -12.78 -5.30
N ASN A 389 -18.94 -13.51 -5.18
CA ASN A 389 -19.00 -14.92 -4.81
C ASN A 389 -20.38 -15.47 -5.19
N ARG A 390 -20.69 -16.72 -4.80
CA ARG A 390 -21.98 -17.35 -5.13
C ARG A 390 -23.23 -16.61 -4.62
N ASN A 391 -23.11 -15.72 -3.63
CA ASN A 391 -24.25 -15.11 -2.96
C ASN A 391 -24.38 -13.61 -3.20
N TYR A 392 -23.32 -12.93 -3.68
CA TYR A 392 -23.24 -11.47 -3.69
C TYR A 392 -22.72 -10.88 -4.99
N VAL A 393 -23.41 -9.84 -5.45
CA VAL A 393 -23.02 -8.94 -6.54
C VAL A 393 -22.72 -7.56 -5.97
N LEU A 394 -21.65 -6.92 -6.44
CA LEU A 394 -21.31 -5.54 -6.14
C LEU A 394 -21.74 -4.64 -7.30
N THR A 395 -22.40 -3.54 -6.99
CA THR A 395 -22.82 -2.50 -7.94
C THR A 395 -22.70 -1.12 -7.26
N VAL A 396 -23.18 -0.06 -7.92
CA VAL A 396 -23.17 1.32 -7.43
C VAL A 396 -24.58 1.86 -7.20
N ALA A 397 -24.68 3.11 -6.72
CA ALA A 397 -25.88 3.93 -6.71
C ALA A 397 -26.41 4.25 -8.12
N CYS A 398 -27.12 3.30 -8.71
CA CYS A 398 -27.86 3.45 -9.97
C CYS A 398 -29.34 3.83 -9.72
N TYR A 399 -30.07 4.11 -10.81
CA TYR A 399 -31.46 4.56 -10.75
C TYR A 399 -32.38 3.52 -10.07
N GLU A 400 -33.18 3.97 -9.11
CA GLU A 400 -34.19 3.18 -8.37
C GLU A 400 -33.71 1.82 -7.79
N LEU A 401 -32.49 1.78 -7.25
CA LEU A 401 -31.92 0.64 -6.50
C LEU A 401 -32.87 -0.03 -5.48
N GLU A 402 -33.82 0.72 -4.89
CA GLU A 402 -34.77 0.21 -3.88
C GLU A 402 -35.81 -0.75 -4.45
N ASN A 403 -36.03 -0.68 -5.76
CA ASN A 403 -37.04 -1.44 -6.48
C ASN A 403 -36.44 -2.56 -7.36
N LEU A 404 -35.13 -2.85 -7.28
CA LEU A 404 -34.48 -3.90 -8.07
C LEU A 404 -35.16 -5.26 -7.87
N SER A 405 -35.58 -5.89 -8.97
CA SER A 405 -36.30 -7.17 -8.92
C SER A 405 -35.38 -8.37 -9.09
N ALA A 406 -34.38 -8.27 -9.97
CA ALA A 406 -33.52 -9.39 -10.31
C ALA A 406 -32.12 -8.99 -10.76
N VAL A 407 -31.25 -9.99 -10.81
CA VAL A 407 -29.89 -9.95 -11.35
C VAL A 407 -29.77 -11.06 -12.38
N THR A 408 -29.28 -10.75 -13.58
CA THR A 408 -28.94 -11.75 -14.62
C THR A 408 -27.43 -11.92 -14.69
N LEU A 409 -27.00 -13.18 -14.65
CA LEU A 409 -25.59 -13.61 -14.62
C LEU A 409 -25.24 -14.42 -15.87
N GLY A 410 -24.00 -14.24 -16.34
CA GLY A 410 -23.44 -14.96 -17.49
C GLY A 410 -23.99 -14.53 -18.84
N ASP A 411 -24.51 -13.31 -18.91
CA ASP A 411 -25.03 -12.67 -20.13
C ASP A 411 -23.90 -12.08 -20.98
N TYR A 412 -24.06 -12.10 -22.30
CA TYR A 412 -23.21 -11.39 -23.26
C TYR A 412 -24.04 -10.47 -24.17
N ASP A 413 -25.18 -10.95 -24.68
CA ASP A 413 -26.15 -10.17 -25.45
C ASP A 413 -27.51 -10.19 -24.75
N THR A 414 -27.82 -9.09 -24.05
CA THR A 414 -29.01 -8.98 -23.19
C THR A 414 -30.34 -9.04 -23.94
N SER A 415 -30.32 -9.08 -25.27
CA SER A 415 -31.49 -9.38 -26.11
C SER A 415 -31.81 -10.89 -26.20
N LYS A 416 -30.94 -11.76 -25.69
CA LYS A 416 -30.99 -13.22 -25.79
C LYS A 416 -30.90 -13.87 -24.41
N THR A 417 -31.18 -15.17 -24.36
CA THR A 417 -31.02 -15.99 -23.15
C THR A 417 -29.86 -16.99 -23.25
N LYS A 418 -29.26 -17.10 -24.44
CA LYS A 418 -28.13 -17.98 -24.73
C LYS A 418 -27.35 -17.39 -25.89
N ASP A 419 -26.07 -17.14 -25.66
CA ASP A 419 -25.22 -16.44 -26.62
C ASP A 419 -24.32 -17.38 -27.41
N CYS A 420 -24.13 -17.03 -28.68
CA CYS A 420 -23.24 -17.70 -29.61
C CYS A 420 -22.56 -16.67 -30.50
N GLU A 421 -21.25 -16.79 -30.68
CA GLU A 421 -20.43 -15.93 -31.55
C GLU A 421 -19.42 -16.78 -32.35
N ILE A 422 -18.96 -16.28 -33.49
CA ILE A 422 -17.85 -16.90 -34.23
C ILE A 422 -16.54 -16.38 -33.61
N VAL A 423 -15.83 -17.26 -32.91
CA VAL A 423 -14.64 -16.93 -32.11
C VAL A 423 -13.45 -17.72 -32.65
N TYR A 424 -12.63 -17.04 -33.46
CA TYR A 424 -11.53 -17.61 -34.24
C TYR A 424 -12.01 -18.71 -35.20
N GLU A 425 -12.92 -18.33 -36.10
CA GLU A 425 -13.54 -19.17 -37.15
C GLU A 425 -14.49 -20.28 -36.65
N ASP A 426 -14.41 -20.67 -35.38
CA ASP A 426 -15.34 -21.62 -34.74
C ASP A 426 -16.57 -20.93 -34.12
N MET A 427 -17.75 -21.53 -34.30
CA MET A 427 -18.97 -21.09 -33.59
C MET A 427 -18.94 -21.58 -32.14
N LYS A 428 -18.75 -20.65 -31.19
CA LYS A 428 -18.78 -20.93 -29.75
C LYS A 428 -20.09 -20.44 -29.15
N CYS A 429 -20.70 -21.27 -28.30
CA CYS A 429 -21.91 -20.93 -27.55
C CYS A 429 -21.68 -21.10 -26.05
N VAL A 430 -22.24 -20.21 -25.23
CA VAL A 430 -22.21 -20.31 -23.76
C VAL A 430 -23.45 -21.04 -23.22
N SER A 431 -23.46 -21.33 -21.91
CA SER A 431 -24.69 -21.82 -21.25
C SER A 431 -25.71 -20.69 -21.18
N ALA A 432 -26.99 -21.03 -21.03
CA ALA A 432 -28.03 -20.01 -20.86
C ALA A 432 -27.78 -19.15 -19.61
N VAL A 433 -28.26 -17.91 -19.63
CA VAL A 433 -28.13 -16.96 -18.52
C VAL A 433 -28.84 -17.46 -17.24
N GLN A 434 -28.41 -16.97 -16.08
CA GLN A 434 -29.08 -17.22 -14.80
C GLN A 434 -29.66 -15.92 -14.25
N THR A 435 -30.98 -15.76 -14.32
CA THR A 435 -31.69 -14.65 -13.66
C THR A 435 -32.14 -15.07 -12.26
N VAL A 436 -31.84 -14.27 -11.25
CA VAL A 436 -32.12 -14.53 -9.83
C VAL A 436 -32.70 -13.29 -9.17
N SER A 437 -33.75 -13.45 -8.37
CA SER A 437 -34.32 -12.34 -7.61
C SER A 437 -33.36 -11.79 -6.55
N VAL A 438 -33.45 -10.47 -6.29
CA VAL A 438 -32.75 -9.84 -5.17
C VAL A 438 -33.42 -10.22 -3.85
N SER A 439 -32.63 -10.55 -2.82
CA SER A 439 -33.15 -10.85 -1.47
C SER A 439 -32.96 -9.71 -0.47
N GLU A 440 -31.85 -8.99 -0.59
CA GLU A 440 -31.38 -7.98 0.36
C GLU A 440 -30.33 -7.13 -0.37
N PHE A 441 -30.20 -5.85 -0.02
CA PHE A 441 -29.04 -5.05 -0.39
C PHE A 441 -28.56 -4.22 0.80
N THR A 442 -27.27 -3.93 0.83
CA THR A 442 -26.65 -3.03 1.81
C THR A 442 -25.87 -1.95 1.06
N ARG A 443 -25.97 -0.69 1.48
CA ARG A 443 -25.26 0.44 0.85
C ARG A 443 -24.24 1.07 1.78
N LYS A 444 -23.21 1.67 1.18
CA LYS A 444 -22.29 2.60 1.82
C LYS A 444 -21.77 3.56 0.76
N ASP A 445 -21.94 4.86 1.00
CA ASP A 445 -21.72 5.90 0.00
C ASP A 445 -22.45 5.52 -1.31
N ASP A 446 -21.83 5.71 -2.48
CA ASP A 446 -22.38 5.30 -3.78
C ASP A 446 -22.18 3.80 -4.11
N LEU A 447 -21.81 2.94 -3.15
CA LEU A 447 -21.55 1.51 -3.35
C LEU A 447 -22.69 0.65 -2.77
N ALA A 448 -23.12 -0.38 -3.51
CA ALA A 448 -24.19 -1.29 -3.11
C ALA A 448 -23.77 -2.76 -3.23
N LEU A 449 -23.99 -3.51 -2.16
CA LEU A 449 -23.76 -4.95 -2.07
C LEU A 449 -25.13 -5.66 -2.12
N VAL A 450 -25.38 -6.38 -3.21
CA VAL A 450 -26.67 -7.03 -3.52
C VAL A 450 -26.57 -8.53 -3.25
N ARG A 451 -27.49 -9.06 -2.44
CA ARG A 451 -27.56 -10.47 -2.08
C ARG A 451 -28.58 -11.21 -2.94
N LEU A 452 -28.14 -12.28 -3.58
CA LEU A 452 -28.98 -13.13 -4.44
C LEU A 452 -29.90 -14.02 -3.58
N ALA A 453 -31.17 -14.15 -3.97
CA ALA A 453 -32.13 -15.04 -3.29
C ALA A 453 -31.82 -16.54 -3.48
N VAL A 454 -31.09 -16.89 -4.53
CA VAL A 454 -30.58 -18.24 -4.82
C VAL A 454 -29.11 -18.12 -5.22
N PRO A 455 -28.21 -19.02 -4.79
CA PRO A 455 -26.80 -18.94 -5.18
C PRO A 455 -26.58 -18.99 -6.70
N ALA A 456 -25.59 -18.24 -7.17
CA ALA A 456 -25.08 -18.29 -8.53
C ALA A 456 -24.43 -19.65 -8.83
N ASP A 457 -24.64 -20.14 -10.06
CA ASP A 457 -24.28 -21.47 -10.55
C ASP A 457 -22.79 -21.60 -10.93
N ILE A 458 -21.91 -21.08 -10.06
CA ILE A 458 -20.45 -21.01 -10.29
C ILE A 458 -19.88 -22.42 -10.41
N GLY A 459 -19.35 -22.75 -11.59
CA GLY A 459 -18.80 -24.07 -11.92
C GLY A 459 -19.83 -25.09 -12.43
N GLY A 460 -21.13 -24.80 -12.34
CA GLY A 460 -22.16 -25.51 -13.11
C GLY A 460 -22.35 -24.92 -14.51
N ARG A 461 -22.05 -23.61 -14.68
CA ARG A 461 -22.04 -22.90 -15.96
C ARG A 461 -20.68 -22.26 -16.23
N GLN A 462 -20.19 -22.41 -17.46
CA GLN A 462 -18.87 -21.90 -17.87
C GLN A 462 -18.79 -20.37 -18.01
N ASN A 463 -19.96 -19.71 -18.07
CA ASN A 463 -20.15 -18.27 -18.15
C ASN A 463 -20.48 -17.59 -16.82
N ILE A 464 -20.40 -18.29 -15.68
CA ILE A 464 -20.65 -17.70 -14.36
C ILE A 464 -19.48 -18.01 -13.41
N GLU A 465 -18.65 -17.00 -13.14
CA GLU A 465 -17.58 -17.05 -12.12
C GLU A 465 -17.53 -15.74 -11.33
N ALA A 466 -16.79 -15.72 -10.22
CA ALA A 466 -16.58 -14.51 -9.42
C ALA A 466 -15.27 -13.80 -9.79
N ILE A 467 -15.21 -12.46 -9.70
CA ILE A 467 -13.95 -11.71 -9.85
C ILE A 467 -13.11 -11.78 -8.57
N CYS A 468 -11.79 -11.61 -8.66
CA CYS A 468 -10.97 -11.42 -7.47
C CYS A 468 -11.06 -9.99 -6.94
N LEU A 469 -10.90 -9.82 -5.63
CA LEU A 469 -10.68 -8.50 -5.01
C LEU A 469 -9.19 -8.30 -4.66
N PRO A 470 -8.66 -7.07 -4.73
CA PRO A 470 -7.29 -6.76 -4.31
C PRO A 470 -7.18 -6.84 -2.78
N VAL A 471 -6.89 -8.01 -2.22
CA VAL A 471 -6.95 -8.20 -0.75
C VAL A 471 -5.61 -8.02 -0.04
N THR A 472 -4.50 -8.30 -0.71
CA THR A 472 -3.15 -8.07 -0.15
C THR A 472 -2.78 -6.58 -0.18
N PRO A 473 -1.94 -6.06 0.75
CA PRO A 473 -1.47 -4.67 0.73
C PRO A 473 -0.98 -4.21 -0.65
N GLU A 474 -0.13 -5.01 -1.29
CA GLU A 474 0.48 -4.70 -2.59
C GLU A 474 -0.57 -4.57 -3.70
N GLN A 475 -1.64 -5.37 -3.65
CA GLN A 475 -2.73 -5.29 -4.61
C GLN A 475 -3.60 -4.04 -4.37
N ARG A 476 -3.80 -3.62 -3.12
CA ARG A 476 -4.64 -2.46 -2.77
C ARG A 476 -4.00 -1.13 -3.14
N ASP A 477 -2.69 -1.05 -2.97
CA ASP A 477 -1.91 0.17 -3.17
C ASP A 477 -1.38 0.31 -4.61
N ARG A 478 -1.39 -0.78 -5.40
CA ARG A 478 -0.99 -0.79 -6.81
C ARG A 478 -2.02 -0.08 -7.71
N LEU A 479 -1.68 1.14 -8.11
CA LEU A 479 -2.35 1.84 -9.21
C LEU A 479 -1.73 1.41 -10.54
N TYR A 480 -2.54 0.84 -11.44
CA TYR A 480 -2.10 0.49 -12.79
C TYR A 480 -2.21 1.72 -13.71
N ASN A 481 -1.26 1.91 -14.63
CA ASN A 481 -1.34 2.99 -15.62
C ASN A 481 -2.56 2.88 -16.54
N ARG A 482 -3.08 1.65 -16.71
CA ARG A 482 -4.19 1.31 -17.60
C ARG A 482 -5.06 0.23 -16.96
N PHE A 483 -6.36 0.43 -17.00
CA PHE A 483 -7.37 -0.54 -16.61
C PHE A 483 -8.11 -1.09 -17.83
N ILE A 484 -8.63 -2.30 -17.66
CA ILE A 484 -9.58 -2.93 -18.57
C ILE A 484 -10.96 -2.55 -18.02
N MET A 485 -11.77 -1.84 -18.81
CA MET A 485 -13.16 -1.54 -18.46
C MET A 485 -14.08 -2.54 -19.15
N THR A 486 -15.08 -3.05 -18.43
CA THR A 486 -16.11 -3.94 -18.97
C THR A 486 -17.50 -3.58 -18.47
N GLY A 487 -18.47 -3.53 -19.39
CA GLY A 487 -19.86 -3.19 -19.10
C GLY A 487 -20.72 -3.03 -20.36
N TRP A 488 -22.03 -2.93 -20.15
CA TRP A 488 -23.01 -2.56 -21.17
C TRP A 488 -23.21 -1.04 -21.21
N LYS A 489 -23.59 -0.52 -22.38
CA LYS A 489 -23.84 0.91 -22.61
C LYS A 489 -25.29 1.29 -22.35
N GLU A 490 -25.50 2.58 -22.14
CA GLU A 490 -26.83 3.18 -22.10
C GLU A 490 -27.49 3.17 -23.48
N SER A 491 -26.72 3.43 -24.54
CA SER A 491 -27.27 3.70 -25.87
C SER A 491 -26.44 3.12 -27.01
N GLY A 492 -26.97 3.21 -28.24
CA GLY A 492 -26.30 2.76 -29.46
C GLY A 492 -26.69 1.35 -29.91
N SER A 493 -26.22 0.96 -31.10
CA SER A 493 -26.51 -0.34 -31.72
C SER A 493 -25.85 -1.53 -31.02
N ASP A 494 -24.90 -1.26 -30.12
CA ASP A 494 -24.12 -2.23 -29.36
C ASP A 494 -24.46 -2.23 -27.86
N ALA A 495 -25.52 -1.52 -27.43
CA ALA A 495 -25.92 -1.41 -26.02
C ALA A 495 -26.28 -2.75 -25.37
N THR A 496 -26.85 -3.71 -26.11
CA THR A 496 -27.16 -5.05 -25.58
C THR A 496 -25.93 -5.95 -25.46
N ILE A 497 -24.83 -5.61 -26.15
CA ILE A 497 -23.62 -6.43 -26.23
C ILE A 497 -22.61 -5.97 -25.18
N LEU A 498 -22.09 -6.90 -24.38
CA LEU A 498 -21.05 -6.60 -23.39
C LEU A 498 -19.80 -6.07 -24.10
N GLN A 499 -19.30 -4.91 -23.66
CA GLN A 499 -18.14 -4.25 -24.27
C GLN A 499 -16.89 -4.36 -23.40
N ARG A 500 -15.73 -4.16 -24.04
CA ARG A 500 -14.43 -3.88 -23.41
C ARG A 500 -13.91 -2.54 -23.91
N ALA A 501 -13.36 -1.73 -23.01
CA ALA A 501 -12.45 -0.64 -23.36
C ALA A 501 -11.13 -0.76 -22.56
N LEU A 502 -10.06 -0.16 -23.09
CA LEU A 502 -8.83 0.07 -22.34
C LEU A 502 -8.81 1.54 -21.93
N LEU A 503 -8.71 1.81 -20.63
CA LEU A 503 -8.75 3.15 -20.07
C LEU A 503 -7.41 3.47 -19.40
N ASP A 504 -6.82 4.61 -19.77
CA ASP A 504 -5.64 5.15 -19.12
C ASP A 504 -6.06 5.96 -17.88
N VAL A 505 -5.32 5.82 -16.78
CA VAL A 505 -5.64 6.51 -15.52
C VAL A 505 -5.38 8.01 -15.62
N VAL A 506 -6.26 8.80 -15.02
CA VAL A 506 -6.15 10.26 -14.92
C VAL A 506 -5.98 10.64 -13.45
N HIS A 507 -4.94 11.42 -13.15
CA HIS A 507 -4.69 11.89 -11.79
C HIS A 507 -5.86 12.73 -11.26
N ASN A 508 -6.26 12.53 -9.99
CA ASN A 508 -7.50 13.11 -9.44
C ASN A 508 -7.56 14.63 -9.56
N LYS A 509 -6.43 15.34 -9.34
CA LYS A 509 -6.34 16.81 -9.55
C LYS A 509 -6.67 17.23 -11.00
N GLN A 510 -6.12 16.53 -12.00
CA GLN A 510 -6.45 16.81 -13.40
C GLN A 510 -7.92 16.47 -13.71
N CYS A 511 -8.42 15.35 -13.20
CA CYS A 511 -9.80 14.95 -13.41
C CYS A 511 -10.76 15.99 -12.83
N TRP A 512 -10.47 16.51 -11.63
CA TRP A 512 -11.24 17.58 -10.98
C TRP A 512 -11.24 18.86 -11.81
N ASP A 513 -10.07 19.30 -12.29
CA ASP A 513 -9.94 20.48 -13.16
C ASP A 513 -10.74 20.35 -14.46
N GLU A 514 -10.86 19.13 -15.02
CA GLU A 514 -11.65 18.87 -16.22
C GLU A 514 -13.17 18.93 -15.93
N TYR A 515 -13.63 18.36 -14.81
CA TYR A 515 -15.03 18.45 -14.36
C TYR A 515 -15.46 19.90 -14.06
N GLN A 516 -14.62 20.68 -13.37
CA GLN A 516 -14.88 22.10 -13.08
C GLN A 516 -14.99 22.93 -14.36
N LYS A 517 -14.16 22.67 -15.38
CA LYS A 517 -14.21 23.35 -16.69
C LYS A 517 -15.44 22.99 -17.51
N ALA A 518 -15.92 21.75 -17.41
CA ALA A 518 -17.11 21.28 -18.12
C ALA A 518 -18.43 21.81 -17.53
N ASN A 519 -18.37 22.51 -16.38
CA ASN A 519 -19.54 23.04 -15.66
C ASN A 519 -20.57 21.96 -15.26
N TYR A 520 -20.12 20.71 -15.14
CA TYR A 520 -20.84 19.65 -14.42
C TYR A 520 -20.70 19.91 -12.92
N GLY A 521 -21.33 20.98 -12.43
CA GLY A 521 -21.33 21.33 -11.02
C GLY A 521 -22.01 20.26 -10.19
N PHE A 522 -21.29 19.73 -9.20
CA PHE A 522 -21.85 18.83 -8.19
C PHE A 522 -21.86 19.54 -6.84
N GLU A 523 -23.04 19.81 -6.31
CA GLU A 523 -23.20 20.14 -4.88
C GLU A 523 -22.82 18.90 -4.05
N GLY A 524 -21.98 19.07 -3.02
CA GLY A 524 -21.77 18.06 -1.97
C GLY A 524 -20.51 17.19 -2.04
N TRP A 525 -19.58 17.41 -2.98
CA TRP A 525 -18.26 16.73 -2.98
C TRP A 525 -17.11 17.73 -2.80
N ASP A 526 -16.72 17.97 -1.55
CA ASP A 526 -15.50 18.71 -1.22
C ASP A 526 -14.26 17.87 -1.59
N GLN A 527 -13.72 18.15 -2.77
CA GLN A 527 -12.52 17.54 -3.37
C GLN A 527 -12.63 16.05 -3.74
N MET A 528 -11.97 15.68 -4.84
CA MET A 528 -12.01 14.31 -5.36
C MET A 528 -10.93 13.44 -4.69
N ASP A 529 -11.30 12.88 -3.55
CA ASP A 529 -10.41 12.13 -2.65
C ASP A 529 -9.97 10.74 -3.18
N SER A 530 -9.21 10.01 -2.37
CA SER A 530 -8.65 8.69 -2.73
C SER A 530 -9.68 7.54 -2.86
N ARG A 531 -10.98 7.80 -2.66
CA ARG A 531 -12.08 6.85 -2.90
C ARG A 531 -12.53 6.83 -4.37
N ILE A 532 -12.08 7.77 -5.20
CA ILE A 532 -12.41 7.81 -6.64
C ILE A 532 -11.14 7.58 -7.48
N ILE A 533 -11.24 6.68 -8.45
CA ILE A 533 -10.30 6.50 -9.57
C ILE A 533 -10.91 7.20 -10.78
N CYS A 534 -10.15 8.07 -11.44
CA CYS A 534 -10.51 8.59 -12.76
C CYS A 534 -9.78 7.84 -13.87
N ALA A 535 -10.49 7.48 -14.93
CA ALA A 535 -9.90 6.83 -16.11
C ALA A 535 -10.63 7.23 -17.40
N ARG A 536 -9.90 7.25 -18.54
CA ARG A 536 -10.47 7.58 -19.85
C ARG A 536 -9.82 6.82 -20.99
N ASN A 537 -10.54 6.67 -22.10
CA ASN A 537 -9.97 6.19 -23.34
C ASN A 537 -9.26 7.35 -24.05
N LEU A 538 -7.93 7.30 -24.17
CA LEU A 538 -7.16 8.38 -24.83
C LEU A 538 -7.24 8.34 -26.36
N ASN A 539 -7.72 7.26 -26.98
CA ASN A 539 -7.61 7.06 -28.42
C ASN A 539 -8.58 7.88 -29.28
N ASN A 540 -9.62 8.50 -28.72
CA ASN A 540 -10.36 9.57 -29.40
C ASN A 540 -11.17 10.46 -28.43
N ARG A 541 -11.03 11.80 -28.53
CA ARG A 541 -11.74 12.78 -27.70
C ARG A 541 -13.12 13.21 -28.23
N SER A 542 -13.54 12.76 -29.43
CA SER A 542 -14.76 13.29 -30.05
C SER A 542 -15.50 12.27 -30.90
N ARG A 543 -16.69 11.86 -30.44
CA ARG A 543 -17.73 11.14 -31.23
C ARG A 543 -17.25 9.90 -32.02
N SER A 544 -16.57 8.99 -31.34
CA SER A 544 -16.50 7.59 -31.78
C SER A 544 -17.68 6.80 -31.18
N PRO A 545 -18.20 5.74 -31.81
CA PRO A 545 -19.05 4.74 -31.13
C PRO A 545 -18.35 4.03 -29.95
N GLN A 546 -17.10 4.36 -29.64
CA GLN A 546 -16.36 3.94 -28.45
C GLN A 546 -16.38 4.99 -27.32
N CYS A 547 -17.42 5.84 -27.22
CA CYS A 547 -17.61 6.70 -26.05
C CYS A 547 -17.79 5.85 -24.77
N ASN A 548 -17.51 6.47 -23.62
CA ASN A 548 -17.73 5.88 -22.31
C ASN A 548 -19.19 6.05 -21.81
N ASP A 549 -20.21 5.94 -22.67
CA ASP A 549 -21.64 5.93 -22.28
C ASP A 549 -22.05 4.62 -21.60
N TYR A 550 -21.15 4.05 -20.82
CA TYR A 550 -21.33 2.85 -20.02
C TYR A 550 -22.27 3.12 -18.85
N GLN A 551 -23.15 2.17 -18.56
CA GLN A 551 -24.08 2.27 -17.44
C GLN A 551 -23.34 2.28 -16.09
N PRO A 552 -23.93 2.87 -15.03
CA PRO A 552 -23.39 2.81 -13.67
C PRO A 552 -23.11 1.36 -13.25
N GLY A 553 -22.04 1.14 -12.51
CA GLY A 553 -21.60 -0.18 -12.06
C GLY A 553 -20.76 -0.96 -13.07
N SER A 554 -20.42 -0.34 -14.22
CA SER A 554 -19.41 -0.89 -15.14
C SER A 554 -18.05 -1.01 -14.44
N ALA A 555 -17.36 -2.12 -14.67
CA ALA A 555 -16.19 -2.49 -13.89
C ALA A 555 -14.89 -1.99 -14.52
N ILE A 556 -13.95 -1.51 -13.70
CA ILE A 556 -12.53 -1.42 -14.06
C ILE A 556 -11.73 -2.48 -13.29
N GLN A 557 -10.92 -3.22 -14.04
CA GLN A 557 -10.17 -4.37 -13.57
C GLN A 557 -8.76 -4.39 -14.17
N ALA A 558 -7.84 -5.06 -13.50
CA ALA A 558 -6.47 -5.27 -13.97
C ALA A 558 -6.04 -6.72 -13.72
N ILE A 559 -5.11 -7.22 -14.55
CA ILE A 559 -4.53 -8.54 -14.39
C ILE A 559 -3.33 -8.43 -13.43
N ASP A 560 -3.38 -9.15 -12.31
CA ASP A 560 -2.23 -9.29 -11.43
C ASP A 560 -1.22 -10.27 -12.02
N GLN A 561 0.00 -9.80 -12.24
CA GLN A 561 1.09 -10.56 -12.83
C GLN A 561 1.58 -11.72 -11.94
N LYS A 562 1.38 -11.66 -10.61
CA LYS A 562 1.80 -12.74 -9.71
C LYS A 562 0.82 -13.92 -9.72
N SER A 563 -0.48 -13.65 -9.73
CA SER A 563 -1.53 -14.68 -9.67
C SER A 563 -2.14 -15.05 -11.04
N ASN A 564 -1.84 -14.29 -12.09
CA ASN A 564 -2.50 -14.32 -13.40
C ASN A 564 -4.04 -14.29 -13.31
N ARG A 565 -4.57 -13.31 -12.56
CA ARG A 565 -6.01 -13.14 -12.32
C ARG A 565 -6.47 -11.70 -12.49
N TYR A 566 -7.71 -11.53 -12.92
CA TYR A 566 -8.44 -10.27 -12.96
C TYR A 566 -8.90 -9.87 -11.56
N LEU A 567 -8.45 -8.69 -11.13
CA LEU A 567 -8.81 -8.06 -9.86
C LEU A 567 -9.70 -6.84 -10.11
N LEU A 568 -10.78 -6.72 -9.33
CA LEU A 568 -11.68 -5.57 -9.37
C LEU A 568 -11.04 -4.35 -8.68
N TYR A 569 -10.77 -3.29 -9.44
CA TYR A 569 -10.24 -2.04 -8.89
C TYR A 569 -11.31 -0.98 -8.66
N GLY A 570 -12.39 -0.98 -9.44
CA GLY A 570 -13.48 -0.04 -9.23
C GLY A 570 -14.72 -0.26 -10.07
N LEU A 571 -15.79 0.47 -9.72
CA LEU A 571 -17.08 0.45 -10.39
C LEU A 571 -17.53 1.87 -10.75
N GLN A 572 -18.03 2.07 -11.97
CA GLN A 572 -18.34 3.39 -12.52
C GLN A 572 -19.50 4.08 -11.80
N VAL A 573 -19.34 5.35 -11.43
CA VAL A 573 -20.38 6.17 -10.81
C VAL A 573 -21.07 7.04 -11.85
N GLY A 574 -22.37 6.82 -12.03
CA GLY A 574 -23.17 7.51 -13.05
C GLY A 574 -22.82 7.07 -14.48
N ILE A 575 -23.51 7.69 -15.43
CA ILE A 575 -23.23 7.56 -16.86
C ILE A 575 -21.95 8.35 -17.17
N GLY A 576 -21.07 7.78 -17.99
CA GLY A 576 -19.85 8.46 -18.42
C GLY A 576 -20.11 9.42 -19.58
N TYR A 577 -19.79 10.70 -19.39
CA TYR A 577 -19.84 11.69 -20.47
C TYR A 577 -18.55 11.66 -21.30
N CYS A 578 -18.64 11.77 -22.63
CA CYS A 578 -17.49 11.60 -23.53
C CYS A 578 -16.41 12.70 -23.41
N ASP A 579 -16.71 13.80 -22.71
CA ASP A 579 -15.93 15.04 -22.61
C ASP A 579 -15.09 15.16 -21.33
N VAL A 580 -15.36 14.33 -20.32
CA VAL A 580 -14.63 14.25 -19.03
C VAL A 580 -14.19 12.81 -18.73
N PRO A 581 -13.20 12.57 -17.85
CA PRO A 581 -12.81 11.22 -17.48
C PRO A 581 -13.93 10.51 -16.69
N GLY A 582 -14.10 9.21 -16.91
CA GLY A 582 -15.04 8.40 -16.13
C GLY A 582 -14.58 8.29 -14.68
N ARG A 583 -15.53 8.37 -13.73
CA ARG A 583 -15.29 8.22 -12.29
C ARG A 583 -15.67 6.82 -11.82
N TYR A 584 -14.80 6.19 -11.04
CA TYR A 584 -14.99 4.83 -10.53
C TYR A 584 -14.73 4.79 -9.02
N ILE A 585 -15.60 4.16 -8.22
CA ILE A 585 -15.36 3.93 -6.79
C ILE A 585 -14.18 2.96 -6.63
N ALA A 586 -13.16 3.37 -5.90
CA ALA A 586 -11.99 2.54 -5.59
C ALA A 586 -12.36 1.41 -4.63
N VAL A 587 -12.57 0.20 -5.15
CA VAL A 587 -13.06 -0.97 -4.37
C VAL A 587 -12.12 -1.32 -3.22
N SER A 588 -10.81 -1.07 -3.36
CA SER A 588 -9.82 -1.27 -2.30
C SER A 588 -10.13 -0.49 -1.01
N LYS A 589 -10.78 0.68 -1.11
CA LYS A 589 -11.18 1.50 0.05
C LYS A 589 -12.42 0.96 0.79
N TYR A 590 -13.16 0.02 0.21
CA TYR A 590 -14.41 -0.52 0.75
C TYR A 590 -14.33 -2.00 1.17
N LEU A 591 -13.18 -2.65 0.99
CA LEU A 591 -13.01 -4.09 1.26
C LEU A 591 -13.43 -4.52 2.67
N LEU A 592 -13.11 -3.73 3.70
CA LEU A 592 -13.51 -4.05 5.08
C LEU A 592 -15.04 -4.04 5.21
N TRP A 593 -15.70 -3.03 4.65
CA TRP A 593 -17.17 -2.96 4.66
C TRP A 593 -17.82 -4.09 3.84
N ILE A 594 -17.24 -4.47 2.69
CA ILE A 594 -17.69 -5.64 1.93
C ILE A 594 -17.59 -6.89 2.82
N LEU A 595 -16.45 -7.07 3.48
CA LEU A 595 -16.16 -8.21 4.36
C LEU A 595 -17.07 -8.28 5.60
N ASP A 596 -17.42 -7.13 6.19
CA ASP A 596 -18.38 -7.02 7.31
C ASP A 596 -19.80 -7.48 6.92
N ASN A 597 -20.19 -7.28 5.65
CA ASN A 597 -21.57 -7.44 5.19
C ASN A 597 -21.82 -8.72 4.36
N ILE A 598 -20.79 -9.35 3.79
CA ILE A 598 -20.93 -10.68 3.19
C ILE A 598 -21.11 -11.78 4.25
N ARG A 599 -22.00 -12.73 3.97
CA ARG A 599 -22.33 -13.87 4.83
C ARG A 599 -22.33 -15.18 4.01
N ARG A 600 -22.35 -16.32 4.72
CA ARG A 600 -22.48 -17.65 4.10
C ARG A 600 -23.88 -17.87 3.52
#